data_AF-A0A397MDA5-F1
#
_entry.id   AF-A0A397MDA5-F1
#
_cell.length_a   1.000
_cell.length_b   1.000
_cell.length_c   1.000
_cell.angle_alpha   90.00
_cell.angle_beta   90.00
_cell.angle_gamma   90.00
#
_symmetry.space_group_name_H-M   'P 1'
#
loop_
_entity.id
_entity.type
_entity.pdbx_description
1 polymer ?
#
loop_
_entity_poly.entity_id
_entity_poly.type
_entity_poly.pdbx_seq_one_letter_code
_entity_poly.pdbx_strand_id
1 'polypeptide(L)'
;MAETKPTVIVRRVKKAGHAAHHGGSWKVAYADFVTAMMAFFLVLWLMATTNKNDRAAISEYFRNPSPLSGQNATPAPGMAGPGGASTSMIKLGGATDISRGSSNDPFQNQKEAVPQPVDQQQRDKQQLEALMKELQEAISKSQALEPFKDQLLLDLTPEGLRIQIVDKQNRPMFDLGSATLKPYTQQILHELANYLNHVPNRISLTGHTDITAYSAARGYGNWELSADRANAARRALVDGGLEDSKITRVVGLSSSVLFDKADPQNPINRRISIVVMTQAAEAAALAGAGPQVGLSAPAADPDVQAAQGPAR
;
A
#
# COMPACT_ATOMS: atom_id res chain seq x y z
N MET A 1 -59.08 -53.73 -54.37
CA MET A 1 -57.85 -53.05 -53.92
C MET A 1 -57.89 -51.63 -54.46
N ALA A 2 -58.05 -50.63 -53.58
CA ALA A 2 -57.91 -49.23 -53.93
C ALA A 2 -57.20 -48.55 -52.74
N GLU A 3 -55.89 -48.42 -52.85
CA GLU A 3 -55.05 -47.73 -51.86
C GLU A 3 -55.37 -46.24 -51.85
N THR A 4 -55.92 -45.74 -50.75
CA THR A 4 -55.94 -44.31 -50.42
C THR A 4 -54.51 -43.84 -50.16
N LYS A 5 -53.87 -43.26 -51.18
CA LYS A 5 -52.60 -42.55 -51.03
C LYS A 5 -52.81 -41.30 -50.16
N PRO A 6 -52.07 -41.12 -49.05
CA PRO A 6 -52.15 -39.88 -48.29
C PRO A 6 -51.56 -38.73 -49.11
N THR A 7 -52.30 -37.64 -49.24
CA THR A 7 -51.84 -36.41 -49.89
C THR A 7 -50.77 -35.76 -49.01
N VAL A 8 -49.51 -35.87 -49.41
CA VAL A 8 -48.39 -35.20 -48.73
C VAL A 8 -48.40 -33.72 -49.12
N ILE A 9 -48.82 -32.85 -48.19
CA ILE A 9 -48.70 -31.40 -48.36
C ILE A 9 -47.26 -31.01 -47.99
N VAL A 10 -46.40 -30.88 -48.99
CA VAL A 10 -45.05 -30.33 -48.80
C VAL A 10 -45.13 -28.81 -48.70
N ARG A 11 -45.07 -28.28 -47.48
CA ARG A 11 -44.93 -26.83 -47.24
C ARG A 11 -43.51 -26.40 -47.64
N ARG A 12 -43.32 -25.94 -48.87
CA ARG A 12 -42.08 -25.25 -49.27
C ARG A 12 -42.00 -23.92 -48.53
N VAL A 13 -41.25 -23.91 -47.44
CA VAL A 13 -40.77 -22.67 -46.86
C VAL A 13 -39.77 -22.10 -47.87
N LYS A 14 -40.16 -21.06 -48.62
CA LYS A 14 -39.18 -20.19 -49.26
C LYS A 14 -38.41 -19.53 -48.11
N LYS A 15 -37.28 -20.12 -47.69
CA LYS A 15 -36.20 -19.31 -47.15
C LYS A 15 -35.87 -18.37 -48.29
N ALA A 16 -36.29 -17.11 -48.17
CA ALA A 16 -35.68 -16.04 -48.92
C ALA A 16 -34.18 -16.25 -48.73
N GLY A 17 -33.51 -16.66 -49.80
CA GLY A 17 -32.07 -16.57 -49.85
C GLY A 17 -31.78 -15.10 -49.65
N HIS A 18 -31.49 -14.71 -48.42
CA HIS A 18 -30.61 -13.58 -48.20
C HIS A 18 -29.33 -14.03 -48.88
N ALA A 19 -29.24 -13.65 -50.15
CA ALA A 19 -28.05 -13.68 -50.93
C ALA A 19 -26.96 -13.19 -49.98
N ALA A 20 -26.01 -14.08 -49.75
CA ALA A 20 -24.77 -13.84 -49.06
C ALA A 20 -24.18 -12.50 -49.54
N HIS A 21 -24.51 -11.40 -48.86
CA HIS A 21 -23.81 -10.12 -48.97
C HIS A 21 -22.52 -10.17 -48.12
N HIS A 22 -21.85 -11.33 -48.07
CA HIS A 22 -20.60 -11.55 -47.33
C HIS A 22 -19.39 -10.85 -47.97
N GLY A 23 -19.58 -10.03 -49.02
CA GLY A 23 -18.54 -9.18 -49.61
C GLY A 23 -18.55 -7.72 -49.15
N GLY A 24 -19.56 -7.27 -48.39
CA GLY A 24 -19.74 -5.87 -47.99
C GLY A 24 -19.45 -5.57 -46.51
N SER A 25 -19.53 -6.57 -45.64
CA SER A 25 -19.39 -6.38 -44.18
C SER A 25 -18.02 -5.85 -43.77
N TRP A 26 -16.95 -6.22 -44.50
CA TRP A 26 -15.61 -5.70 -44.22
C TRP A 26 -15.46 -4.22 -44.60
N LYS A 27 -16.21 -3.75 -45.61
CA LYS A 27 -16.24 -2.34 -46.01
C LYS A 27 -16.97 -1.50 -44.97
N VAL A 28 -17.97 -2.07 -44.29
CA VAL A 28 -18.65 -1.41 -43.17
C VAL A 28 -17.71 -1.26 -41.99
N ALA A 29 -16.98 -2.32 -41.61
CA ALA A 29 -15.97 -2.24 -40.55
C ALA A 29 -14.80 -1.29 -40.90
N TYR A 30 -14.39 -1.25 -42.18
CA TYR A 30 -13.37 -0.31 -42.65
C TYR A 30 -13.87 1.14 -42.64
N ALA A 31 -15.11 1.39 -43.08
CA ALA A 31 -15.72 2.72 -43.02
C ALA A 31 -15.89 3.21 -41.57
N ASP A 32 -16.29 2.32 -40.66
CA ASP A 32 -16.38 2.60 -39.23
C ASP A 32 -15.01 2.94 -38.62
N PHE A 33 -13.97 2.17 -38.98
CA PHE A 33 -12.61 2.47 -38.56
C PHE A 33 -12.09 3.82 -39.07
N VAL A 34 -12.30 4.13 -40.36
CA VAL A 34 -11.88 5.41 -40.96
C VAL A 34 -12.65 6.59 -40.36
N THR A 35 -13.95 6.44 -40.09
CA THR A 35 -14.75 7.50 -39.46
C THR A 35 -14.37 7.71 -37.98
N ALA A 36 -14.05 6.64 -37.24
CA ALA A 36 -13.50 6.76 -35.89
C ALA A 36 -12.15 7.49 -35.89
N MET A 37 -11.25 7.16 -36.82
CA MET A 37 -9.96 7.84 -36.95
C MET A 37 -10.12 9.31 -37.40
N MET A 38 -11.07 9.59 -38.29
CA MET A 38 -11.40 10.96 -38.71
C MET A 38 -11.93 11.78 -37.53
N ALA A 39 -12.86 11.24 -36.74
CA ALA A 39 -13.41 11.91 -35.56
C ALA A 39 -12.30 12.16 -34.52
N PHE A 40 -11.45 11.17 -34.26
CA PHE A 40 -10.30 11.33 -33.37
C PHE A 40 -9.32 12.40 -33.86
N PHE A 41 -9.05 12.45 -35.16
CA PHE A 41 -8.18 13.47 -35.75
C PHE A 41 -8.79 14.87 -35.67
N LEU A 42 -10.10 15.02 -35.90
CA LEU A 42 -10.80 16.30 -35.74
C LEU A 42 -10.73 16.81 -34.29
N VAL A 43 -10.85 15.91 -33.30
CA VAL A 43 -10.69 16.26 -31.88
C VAL A 43 -9.27 16.71 -31.57
N LEU A 44 -8.25 15.99 -32.05
CA LEU A 44 -6.85 16.38 -31.87
C LEU A 44 -6.54 17.70 -32.59
N TRP A 45 -7.10 17.90 -33.78
CA TRP A 45 -6.95 19.13 -34.55
C TRP A 45 -7.60 20.32 -33.82
N LEU A 46 -8.79 20.14 -33.24
CA LEU A 46 -9.41 21.14 -32.37
C LEU A 46 -8.54 21.43 -31.14
N MET A 47 -8.01 20.42 -30.46
CA MET A 47 -7.11 20.65 -29.31
C MET A 47 -5.81 21.38 -29.69
N ALA A 48 -5.31 21.19 -30.90
CA ALA A 48 -4.12 21.86 -31.41
C ALA A 48 -4.39 23.33 -31.80
N THR A 49 -5.59 23.65 -32.30
CA THR A 49 -5.99 25.01 -32.68
C THR A 49 -6.60 25.80 -31.51
N THR A 50 -6.95 25.14 -30.41
CA THR A 50 -7.51 25.79 -29.21
C THR A 50 -6.41 26.50 -28.41
N ASN A 51 -6.65 27.77 -28.06
CA ASN A 51 -5.72 28.56 -27.27
C ASN A 51 -5.52 27.98 -25.85
N LYS A 52 -4.36 28.25 -25.24
CA LYS A 52 -4.02 27.75 -23.90
C LYS A 52 -5.08 28.09 -22.84
N ASN A 53 -5.70 29.27 -22.96
CA ASN A 53 -6.72 29.74 -22.02
C ASN A 53 -8.03 28.95 -22.14
N ASP A 54 -8.48 28.63 -23.34
CA ASP A 54 -9.71 27.86 -23.55
C ASP A 54 -9.54 26.39 -23.15
N ARG A 55 -8.33 25.83 -23.34
CA ARG A 55 -7.97 24.49 -22.85
C ARG A 55 -8.00 24.42 -21.32
N ALA A 56 -7.57 25.49 -20.64
CA ALA A 56 -7.62 25.58 -19.19
C ALA A 56 -9.08 25.60 -18.69
N ALA A 57 -9.94 26.42 -19.29
CA ALA A 57 -11.36 26.53 -18.92
C ALA A 57 -12.13 25.21 -19.11
N ILE A 58 -11.91 24.50 -20.21
CA ILE A 58 -12.52 23.18 -20.43
C ILE A 58 -12.01 22.16 -19.40
N SER A 59 -10.72 22.19 -19.06
CA SER A 59 -10.15 21.29 -18.05
C SER A 59 -10.69 21.54 -16.65
N GLU A 60 -11.04 22.79 -16.34
CA GLU A 60 -11.62 23.19 -15.07
C GLU A 60 -13.07 22.69 -14.95
N TYR A 61 -13.86 22.78 -16.04
CA TYR A 61 -15.22 22.25 -16.12
C TYR A 61 -15.29 20.74 -15.85
N PHE A 62 -14.34 19.96 -16.38
CA PHE A 62 -14.30 18.50 -16.15
C PHE A 62 -13.69 18.12 -14.79
N ARG A 63 -12.83 18.95 -14.21
CA ARG A 63 -12.27 18.71 -12.86
C ARG A 63 -13.26 19.06 -11.76
N ASN A 64 -14.18 19.98 -12.01
CA ASN A 64 -15.16 20.42 -11.03
C ASN A 64 -16.54 20.62 -11.66
N PRO A 65 -17.26 19.53 -12.02
CA PRO A 65 -18.58 19.65 -12.62
C PRO A 65 -19.59 20.09 -11.55
N SER A 66 -19.76 21.40 -11.39
CA SER A 66 -20.83 21.92 -10.53
C SER A 66 -22.18 21.66 -11.22
N PRO A 67 -23.18 21.09 -10.53
CA PRO A 67 -24.49 20.79 -11.10
C PRO A 67 -25.38 22.03 -11.30
N LEU A 68 -24.92 23.23 -10.92
CA LEU A 68 -25.65 24.47 -11.13
C LEU A 68 -25.09 25.25 -12.32
N SER A 69 -25.88 25.37 -13.39
CA SER A 69 -25.59 26.25 -14.51
C SER A 69 -25.57 27.72 -14.06
N GLY A 70 -24.44 28.40 -14.26
CA GLY A 70 -24.37 29.86 -14.32
C GLY A 70 -23.69 30.58 -13.15
N GLN A 71 -23.14 29.91 -12.13
CA GLN A 71 -22.35 30.58 -11.09
C GLN A 71 -21.11 29.77 -10.70
N ASN A 72 -19.94 30.43 -10.79
CA ASN A 72 -18.67 29.90 -10.33
C ASN A 72 -18.72 29.82 -8.79
N ALA A 73 -18.90 28.62 -8.24
CA ALA A 73 -18.76 28.41 -6.81
C ALA A 73 -17.28 28.57 -6.43
N THR A 74 -16.93 29.71 -5.82
CA THR A 74 -15.64 29.90 -5.17
C THR A 74 -15.53 28.90 -4.01
N PRO A 75 -14.54 27.99 -4.00
CA PRO A 75 -14.42 27.01 -2.92
C PRO A 75 -13.97 27.70 -1.62
N ALA A 76 -14.39 27.15 -0.48
CA ALA A 76 -13.99 27.64 0.84
C ALA A 76 -12.45 27.61 1.01
N PRO A 77 -11.84 28.55 1.76
CA PRO A 77 -10.37 28.68 1.80
C PRO A 77 -9.70 27.51 2.53
N GLY A 78 -8.72 26.87 1.87
CA GLY A 78 -7.80 25.93 2.50
C GLY A 78 -6.60 26.64 3.13
N MET A 79 -5.77 25.91 3.87
CA MET A 79 -4.60 26.42 4.62
C MET A 79 -3.53 27.18 3.80
N ALA A 80 -3.67 27.31 2.48
CA ALA A 80 -2.79 28.09 1.60
C ALA A 80 -3.54 29.12 0.72
N GLY A 81 -4.75 29.54 1.11
CA GLY A 81 -5.55 30.51 0.35
C GLY A 81 -6.69 29.88 -0.46
N PRO A 82 -7.52 30.69 -1.14
CA PRO A 82 -8.87 30.29 -1.50
C PRO A 82 -8.92 29.39 -2.73
N GLY A 83 -9.45 28.16 -2.58
CA GLY A 83 -10.03 27.43 -3.71
C GLY A 83 -9.49 26.05 -4.11
N GLY A 84 -8.73 25.33 -3.28
CA GLY A 84 -8.10 24.08 -3.72
C GLY A 84 -8.95 22.81 -3.57
N ALA A 85 -9.47 22.25 -4.67
CA ALA A 85 -9.89 20.85 -4.74
C ALA A 85 -8.65 19.94 -4.65
N SER A 86 -8.71 18.89 -3.84
CA SER A 86 -7.61 17.93 -3.68
C SER A 86 -7.24 17.29 -5.03
N THR A 87 -6.05 17.57 -5.54
CA THR A 87 -5.51 16.99 -6.78
C THR A 87 -4.90 15.59 -6.58
N SER A 88 -5.35 14.85 -5.57
CA SER A 88 -4.91 13.47 -5.38
C SER A 88 -5.65 12.56 -6.36
N MET A 89 -4.93 12.00 -7.34
CA MET A 89 -5.41 10.84 -8.09
C MET A 89 -5.72 9.71 -7.09
N ILE A 90 -6.96 9.21 -7.13
CA ILE A 90 -7.32 7.95 -6.49
C ILE A 90 -6.49 6.86 -7.17
N LYS A 91 -5.46 6.35 -6.49
CA LYS A 91 -4.66 5.21 -6.94
C LYS A 91 -5.52 3.94 -6.86
N LEU A 92 -6.24 3.65 -7.94
CA LEU A 92 -6.79 2.32 -8.16
C LEU A 92 -5.65 1.42 -8.65
N GLY A 93 -5.31 0.40 -7.86
CA GLY A 93 -4.17 -0.46 -8.09
C GLY A 93 -4.23 -1.18 -9.44
N GLY A 94 -3.11 -1.14 -10.18
CA GLY A 94 -2.80 -2.08 -11.25
C GLY A 94 -2.96 -1.53 -12.67
N ALA A 95 -1.92 -0.86 -13.18
CA ALA A 95 -1.48 -0.97 -14.57
C ALA A 95 -0.14 -0.27 -14.73
N THR A 96 0.78 -0.93 -15.44
CA THR A 96 2.11 -0.49 -15.85
C THR A 96 2.12 0.91 -16.46
N ASP A 97 2.87 1.83 -15.86
CA ASP A 97 3.09 3.18 -16.37
C ASP A 97 4.25 3.17 -17.38
N ILE A 98 3.95 3.53 -18.63
CA ILE A 98 4.90 3.61 -19.72
C ILE A 98 5.42 5.05 -19.75
N SER A 99 6.69 5.20 -19.40
CA SER A 99 7.41 6.48 -19.40
C SER A 99 7.37 7.14 -20.79
N ARG A 100 6.78 8.34 -20.87
CA ARG A 100 6.97 9.28 -21.99
C ARG A 100 7.71 10.51 -21.47
N GLY A 101 8.84 10.77 -22.13
CA GLY A 101 9.81 11.78 -21.73
C GLY A 101 9.42 13.23 -21.96
N SER A 102 10.23 14.05 -21.30
CA SER A 102 10.57 15.45 -21.55
C SER A 102 9.42 16.46 -21.65
N SER A 103 9.24 17.21 -20.56
CA SER A 103 8.77 18.61 -20.58
C SER A 103 9.13 19.26 -19.25
N ASN A 104 9.94 20.32 -19.31
CA ASN A 104 10.26 21.21 -18.19
C ASN A 104 8.96 21.79 -17.59
N ASP A 105 8.56 21.33 -16.40
CA ASP A 105 7.49 21.93 -15.61
C ASP A 105 8.09 22.49 -14.30
N PRO A 106 8.09 23.82 -14.07
CA PRO A 106 8.68 24.43 -12.88
C PRO A 106 7.89 24.18 -11.58
N PHE A 107 6.81 23.40 -11.61
CA PHE A 107 6.05 23.00 -10.42
C PHE A 107 6.21 21.52 -10.03
N GLN A 108 7.19 20.84 -10.61
CA GLN A 108 7.53 19.45 -10.30
C GLN A 108 8.41 19.29 -9.06
N ASN A 109 8.19 20.08 -7.99
CA ASN A 109 8.69 19.72 -6.66
C ASN A 109 7.73 18.70 -6.01
N GLN A 110 7.53 17.58 -6.69
CA GLN A 110 7.08 16.36 -6.03
C GLN A 110 8.26 15.89 -5.20
N LYS A 111 8.04 15.79 -3.88
CA LYS A 111 8.91 15.13 -2.89
C LYS A 111 9.87 14.14 -3.54
N GLU A 112 11.05 14.63 -3.90
CA GLU A 112 12.15 13.76 -4.24
C GLU A 112 12.37 12.93 -2.99
N ALA A 113 12.23 11.61 -3.11
CA ALA A 113 12.93 10.72 -2.20
C ALA A 113 14.36 11.26 -2.19
N VAL A 114 14.81 11.80 -1.04
CA VAL A 114 16.12 12.44 -0.89
C VAL A 114 17.11 11.59 -1.68
N PRO A 115 17.71 12.09 -2.78
CA PRO A 115 18.58 11.29 -3.61
C PRO A 115 19.73 10.84 -2.71
N GLN A 116 19.63 9.61 -2.21
CA GLN A 116 20.72 9.05 -1.46
C GLN A 116 21.86 8.88 -2.47
N PRO A 117 23.10 9.24 -2.10
CA PRO A 117 24.25 8.94 -2.94
C PRO A 117 24.14 7.46 -3.33
N VAL A 118 24.29 7.14 -4.62
CA VAL A 118 24.21 5.76 -5.13
C VAL A 118 25.10 4.83 -4.29
N ASP A 119 26.23 5.36 -3.82
CA ASP A 119 27.16 4.69 -2.91
C ASP A 119 26.53 4.25 -1.57
N GLN A 120 25.61 5.05 -1.00
CA GLN A 120 24.97 4.73 0.28
C GLN A 120 23.97 3.59 0.14
N GLN A 121 23.16 3.58 -0.92
CA GLN A 121 22.23 2.50 -1.20
C GLN A 121 22.98 1.18 -1.46
N GLN A 122 24.11 1.25 -2.16
CA GLN A 122 24.96 0.08 -2.41
C GLN A 122 25.53 -0.49 -1.10
N ARG A 123 26.01 0.38 -0.19
CA ARG A 123 26.54 0.00 1.13
C ARG A 123 25.47 -0.62 2.02
N ASP A 124 24.31 0.02 2.14
CA ASP A 124 23.18 -0.50 2.91
C ASP A 124 22.81 -1.90 2.41
N LYS A 125 22.71 -2.08 1.09
CA LYS A 125 22.42 -3.38 0.48
C LYS A 125 23.47 -4.44 0.84
N GLN A 126 24.76 -4.11 0.71
CA GLN A 126 25.85 -5.04 1.06
C GLN A 126 25.83 -5.42 2.54
N GLN A 127 25.57 -4.47 3.45
CA GLN A 127 25.45 -4.74 4.88
C GLN A 127 24.28 -5.67 5.20
N LEU A 128 23.11 -5.41 4.59
CA LEU A 128 21.92 -6.24 4.79
C LEU A 128 22.10 -7.64 4.18
N GLU A 129 22.79 -7.78 3.05
CA GLU A 129 23.14 -9.08 2.47
C GLU A 129 24.11 -9.87 3.35
N ALA A 130 25.09 -9.19 3.96
CA ALA A 130 25.98 -9.81 4.94
C ALA A 130 25.22 -10.29 6.18
N LEU A 131 24.36 -9.43 6.74
CA LEU A 131 23.50 -9.78 7.87
C LEU A 131 22.55 -10.94 7.54
N MET A 132 21.97 -10.96 6.34
CA MET A 132 21.10 -12.06 5.90
C MET A 132 21.86 -13.39 5.88
N LYS A 133 23.08 -13.41 5.35
CA LYS A 133 23.92 -14.62 5.32
C LYS A 133 24.31 -15.06 6.74
N GLU A 134 24.70 -14.12 7.58
CA GLU A 134 25.04 -14.37 8.99
C GLU A 134 23.84 -14.98 9.74
N LEU A 135 22.64 -14.41 9.57
CA LEU A 135 21.41 -14.94 10.17
C LEU A 135 21.06 -16.32 9.62
N GLN A 136 21.21 -16.57 8.32
CA GLN A 136 20.98 -17.90 7.73
C GLN A 136 21.93 -18.95 8.32
N GLU A 137 23.20 -18.60 8.49
CA GLU A 137 24.20 -19.45 9.11
C GLU A 137 23.87 -19.70 10.59
N ALA A 138 23.54 -18.64 11.33
CA ALA A 138 23.13 -18.72 12.73
C ALA A 138 21.89 -19.60 12.92
N ILE A 139 20.88 -19.46 12.06
CA ILE A 139 19.67 -20.29 12.10
C ILE A 139 20.02 -21.76 11.87
N SER A 140 20.99 -22.06 11.00
CA SER A 140 21.41 -23.43 10.72
C SER A 140 22.29 -24.07 11.80
N LYS A 141 23.02 -23.26 12.58
CA LYS A 141 24.01 -23.74 13.56
C LYS A 141 23.52 -23.65 15.01
N SER A 142 22.60 -22.73 15.31
CA SER A 142 22.09 -22.55 16.66
C SER A 142 21.10 -23.64 17.02
N GLN A 143 21.36 -24.31 18.14
CA GLN A 143 20.47 -25.32 18.71
C GLN A 143 19.06 -24.76 19.02
N ALA A 144 18.96 -23.45 19.26
CA ALA A 144 17.71 -22.78 19.56
C ALA A 144 16.90 -22.44 18.31
N LEU A 145 17.55 -22.16 17.18
CA LEU A 145 16.91 -21.65 15.96
C LEU A 145 16.69 -22.73 14.90
N GLU A 146 17.58 -23.72 14.82
CA GLU A 146 17.57 -24.78 13.81
C GLU A 146 16.22 -25.51 13.73
N PRO A 147 15.58 -25.90 14.87
CA PRO A 147 14.28 -26.58 14.84
C PRO A 147 13.14 -25.75 14.24
N PHE A 148 13.33 -24.43 14.14
CA PHE A 148 12.34 -23.45 13.69
C PHE A 148 12.72 -22.78 12.36
N LYS A 149 13.75 -23.27 11.66
CA LYS A 149 14.18 -22.75 10.36
C LYS A 149 13.05 -22.64 9.35
N ASP A 150 12.09 -23.56 9.40
CA ASP A 150 10.93 -23.61 8.52
C ASP A 150 9.80 -22.62 8.91
N GLN A 151 9.94 -21.94 10.04
CA GLN A 151 9.08 -20.84 10.52
C GLN A 151 9.75 -19.47 10.40
N LEU A 152 11.05 -19.44 10.06
CA LEU A 152 11.85 -18.22 9.90
C LEU A 152 12.09 -17.97 8.41
N LEU A 153 11.34 -17.02 7.84
CA LEU A 153 11.46 -16.63 6.44
C LEU A 153 12.27 -15.33 6.35
N LEU A 154 13.37 -15.35 5.61
CA LEU A 154 14.24 -14.20 5.41
C LEU A 154 14.20 -13.78 3.94
N ASP A 155 13.92 -12.51 3.70
CA ASP A 155 13.87 -11.96 2.35
C ASP A 155 14.37 -10.51 2.30
N LEU A 156 15.13 -10.19 1.26
CA LEU A 156 15.61 -8.82 1.02
C LEU A 156 14.55 -8.04 0.24
N THR A 157 14.13 -6.92 0.80
CA THR A 157 13.11 -6.02 0.21
C THR A 157 13.70 -4.64 -0.04
N PRO A 158 13.06 -3.77 -0.84
CA PRO A 158 13.49 -2.38 -0.99
C PRO A 158 13.51 -1.59 0.33
N GLU A 159 12.66 -1.97 1.29
CA GLU A 159 12.64 -1.35 2.63
C GLU A 159 13.78 -1.85 3.53
N GLY A 160 14.36 -3.01 3.23
CA GLY A 160 15.49 -3.60 3.95
C GLY A 160 15.40 -5.12 4.10
N LEU A 161 16.10 -5.69 5.08
CA LEU A 161 16.05 -7.13 5.36
C LEU A 161 14.82 -7.45 6.19
N ARG A 162 13.92 -8.26 5.63
CA ARG A 162 12.70 -8.70 6.30
C ARG A 162 12.89 -10.11 6.85
N ILE A 163 12.62 -10.23 8.14
CA ILE A 163 12.63 -11.49 8.89
C ILE A 163 11.20 -11.73 9.34
N GLN A 164 10.58 -12.81 8.88
CA GLN A 164 9.22 -13.19 9.24
C GLN A 164 9.24 -14.45 10.07
N ILE A 165 8.60 -14.39 11.23
CA ILE A 165 8.35 -15.55 12.08
C ILE A 165 6.88 -15.93 11.87
N VAL A 166 6.62 -17.11 11.32
CA VAL A 166 5.27 -17.57 10.95
C VAL A 166 4.78 -18.69 11.85
N ASP A 167 3.48 -18.71 12.13
CA ASP A 167 2.83 -19.82 12.85
C ASP A 167 2.70 -21.07 11.96
N LYS A 168 2.72 -22.23 12.61
CA LYS A 168 2.27 -23.50 12.02
C LYS A 168 1.20 -24.15 12.89
N GLN A 169 0.36 -25.00 12.30
CA GLN A 169 -0.75 -25.73 12.95
C GLN A 169 -0.38 -26.27 14.35
N ASN A 170 0.79 -26.90 14.49
CA ASN A 170 1.24 -27.55 15.72
C ASN A 170 2.34 -26.77 16.49
N ARG A 171 2.71 -25.57 16.02
CA ARG A 171 3.77 -24.73 16.61
C ARG A 171 3.40 -23.25 16.53
N PRO A 172 2.38 -22.78 17.29
CA PRO A 172 1.95 -21.39 17.29
C PRO A 172 2.90 -20.50 18.11
N MET A 173 3.27 -19.31 17.65
CA MET A 173 4.16 -18.41 18.39
C MET A 173 3.54 -17.83 19.66
N PHE A 174 2.21 -17.78 19.70
CA PHE A 174 1.44 -17.20 20.78
C PHE A 174 0.44 -18.21 21.33
N ASP A 175 0.02 -17.99 22.58
CA ASP A 175 -1.17 -18.66 23.09
C ASP A 175 -2.40 -18.28 22.24
N LEU A 176 -3.37 -19.21 22.17
CA LEU A 176 -4.57 -19.04 21.36
C LEU A 176 -5.33 -17.79 21.81
N GLY A 177 -5.58 -16.87 20.88
CA GLY A 177 -6.30 -15.64 21.17
C GLY A 177 -5.58 -14.70 22.14
N SER A 178 -4.27 -14.85 22.31
CA SER A 178 -3.47 -14.05 23.24
C SER A 178 -2.26 -13.42 22.54
N ALA A 179 -1.72 -12.38 23.16
CA ALA A 179 -0.43 -11.78 22.81
C ALA A 179 0.73 -12.36 23.65
N THR A 180 0.46 -13.38 24.47
CA THR A 180 1.48 -14.07 25.26
C THR A 180 2.31 -14.98 24.37
N LEU A 181 3.61 -14.73 24.31
CA LEU A 181 4.57 -15.52 23.53
C LEU A 181 4.80 -16.89 24.17
N LYS A 182 4.97 -17.92 23.35
CA LYS A 182 5.46 -19.22 23.80
C LYS A 182 6.95 -19.13 24.20
N PRO A 183 7.43 -19.98 25.14
CA PRO A 183 8.82 -19.95 25.58
C PRO A 183 9.85 -20.09 24.46
N TYR A 184 9.60 -20.97 23.48
CA TYR A 184 10.50 -21.12 22.33
C TYR A 184 10.54 -19.88 21.44
N THR A 185 9.42 -19.15 21.28
CA THR A 185 9.39 -17.91 20.50
C THR A 185 10.15 -16.79 21.21
N GLN A 186 10.06 -16.73 22.55
CA GLN A 186 10.90 -15.82 23.33
C GLN A 186 12.38 -16.12 23.09
N GLN A 187 12.77 -17.40 23.16
CA GLN A 187 14.15 -17.81 22.90
C GLN A 187 14.62 -17.45 21.48
N ILE A 188 13.79 -17.66 20.46
CA ILE A 188 14.09 -17.23 19.08
C ILE A 188 14.36 -15.73 19.02
N LEU A 189 13.48 -14.92 19.62
CA LEU A 189 13.63 -13.46 19.62
C LEU A 189 14.87 -13.02 20.40
N HIS A 190 15.18 -13.67 21.51
CA HIS A 190 16.40 -13.37 22.28
C HIS A 190 17.66 -13.64 21.47
N GLU A 191 17.72 -14.77 20.76
CA GLU A 191 18.86 -15.09 19.91
C GLU A 191 18.97 -14.12 18.72
N LEU A 192 17.85 -13.76 18.09
CA LEU A 192 17.84 -12.79 17.00
C LEU A 192 18.31 -11.41 17.45
N ALA A 193 18.01 -10.98 18.68
CA ALA A 193 18.40 -9.68 19.21
C ALA A 193 19.91 -9.42 19.13
N ASN A 194 20.73 -10.46 19.40
CA ASN A 194 22.19 -10.38 19.34
C ASN A 194 22.67 -10.00 17.93
N TYR A 195 22.20 -10.71 16.91
CA TYR A 195 22.55 -10.45 15.51
C TYR A 195 22.02 -9.11 15.02
N LEU A 196 20.81 -8.74 15.46
CA LEU A 196 20.22 -7.47 15.09
C LEU A 196 21.03 -6.28 15.63
N ASN A 197 21.77 -6.42 16.73
CA ASN A 197 22.66 -5.37 17.26
C ASN A 197 23.95 -5.18 16.46
N HIS A 198 24.39 -6.13 15.63
CA HIS A 198 25.64 -6.01 14.85
C HIS A 198 25.62 -4.90 13.79
N VAL A 199 24.43 -4.52 13.31
CA VAL A 199 24.25 -3.46 12.31
C VAL A 199 23.68 -2.20 12.95
N PRO A 200 24.03 -0.98 12.49
CA PRO A 200 23.49 0.25 13.06
C PRO A 200 22.01 0.50 12.69
N ASN A 201 21.49 -0.24 11.71
CA ASN A 201 20.15 -0.04 11.15
C ASN A 201 19.04 -0.19 12.18
N ARG A 202 18.04 0.69 12.08
CA ARG A 202 16.84 0.63 12.90
C ARG A 202 15.81 -0.35 12.36
N ILE A 203 14.85 -0.71 13.20
CA ILE A 203 13.95 -1.82 13.01
C ILE A 203 12.49 -1.34 13.05
N SER A 204 11.68 -1.86 12.13
CA SER A 204 10.23 -1.77 12.15
C SER A 204 9.65 -3.14 12.49
N LEU A 205 8.75 -3.20 13.49
CA LEU A 205 8.03 -4.41 13.85
C LEU A 205 6.58 -4.32 13.39
N THR A 206 6.09 -5.40 12.78
CA THR A 206 4.72 -5.49 12.30
C THR A 206 4.09 -6.82 12.72
N GLY A 207 2.91 -6.75 13.34
CA GLY A 207 2.11 -7.91 13.68
C GLY A 207 1.00 -8.15 12.68
N HIS A 208 0.80 -9.42 12.32
CA HIS A 208 -0.27 -9.88 11.44
C HIS A 208 -1.08 -10.98 12.14
N THR A 209 -2.38 -10.99 11.88
CA THR A 209 -3.31 -12.04 12.32
C THR A 209 -4.03 -12.63 11.11
N ASP A 210 -4.67 -13.77 11.30
CA ASP A 210 -5.56 -14.35 10.28
C ASP A 210 -6.94 -13.69 10.29
N ILE A 211 -7.82 -14.13 9.39
CA ILE A 211 -9.20 -13.65 9.29
C ILE A 211 -10.14 -14.26 10.35
N THR A 212 -9.67 -15.20 11.17
CA THR A 212 -10.57 -15.83 12.16
C THR A 212 -11.04 -14.74 13.11
N ALA A 213 -12.36 -14.62 13.23
CA ALA A 213 -12.96 -13.53 14.00
C ALA A 213 -12.57 -13.72 15.47
N TYR A 214 -11.64 -12.88 15.94
CA TYR A 214 -11.39 -12.74 17.35
C TYR A 214 -12.36 -11.69 17.88
N SER A 215 -13.34 -12.14 18.65
CA SER A 215 -14.20 -11.25 19.44
C SER A 215 -13.97 -11.56 20.91
N ALA A 216 -13.02 -10.88 21.54
CA ALA A 216 -12.97 -10.84 22.99
C ALA A 216 -14.04 -9.89 23.53
N ALA A 217 -14.35 -10.02 24.81
CA ALA A 217 -15.24 -9.09 25.49
C ALA A 217 -14.69 -7.65 25.37
N ARG A 218 -15.59 -6.68 25.11
CA ARG A 218 -15.32 -5.22 25.05
C ARG A 218 -14.64 -4.69 23.78
N GLY A 219 -14.90 -5.28 22.62
CA GLY A 219 -14.52 -4.69 21.32
C GLY A 219 -13.05 -4.89 20.95
N TYR A 220 -12.32 -5.70 21.70
CA TYR A 220 -10.99 -6.14 21.34
C TYR A 220 -11.07 -7.16 20.20
N GLY A 221 -10.44 -6.82 19.07
CA GLY A 221 -10.42 -7.62 17.86
C GLY A 221 -9.00 -7.90 17.35
N ASN A 222 -8.94 -8.28 16.08
CA ASN A 222 -7.67 -8.63 15.41
C ASN A 222 -6.72 -7.44 15.25
N TRP A 223 -7.23 -6.21 15.24
CA TRP A 223 -6.40 -5.01 15.21
C TRP A 223 -5.59 -4.86 16.49
N GLU A 224 -6.25 -4.88 17.64
CA GLU A 224 -5.61 -4.82 18.96
C GLU A 224 -4.66 -6.01 19.13
N LEU A 225 -5.12 -7.23 18.80
CA LEU A 225 -4.31 -8.43 18.89
C LEU A 225 -3.01 -8.34 18.08
N SER A 226 -3.09 -7.83 16.84
CA SER A 226 -1.92 -7.70 15.98
C SER A 226 -0.90 -6.71 16.53
N ALA A 227 -1.37 -5.58 17.08
CA ALA A 227 -0.51 -4.57 17.69
C ALA A 227 0.12 -5.07 19.01
N ASP A 228 -0.66 -5.75 19.85
CA ASP A 228 -0.19 -6.30 21.12
C ASP A 228 0.84 -7.41 20.93
N ARG A 229 0.65 -8.27 19.91
CA ARG A 229 1.62 -9.29 19.52
C ARG A 229 2.92 -8.68 19.02
N ALA A 230 2.84 -7.61 18.22
CA ALA A 230 4.02 -6.87 17.78
C ALA A 230 4.77 -6.25 18.98
N ASN A 231 4.05 -5.72 19.97
CA ASN A 231 4.65 -5.21 21.21
C ASN A 231 5.19 -6.30 22.14
N ALA A 232 4.57 -7.48 22.18
CA ALA A 232 5.11 -8.64 22.89
C ALA A 232 6.45 -9.07 22.28
N ALA A 233 6.52 -9.14 20.94
CA ALA A 233 7.77 -9.41 20.24
C ALA A 233 8.83 -8.32 20.49
N ARG A 234 8.43 -7.04 20.49
CA ARG A 234 9.31 -5.91 20.83
C ARG A 234 9.94 -6.08 22.21
N ARG A 235 9.13 -6.36 23.23
CA ARG A 235 9.61 -6.58 24.61
C ARG A 235 10.59 -7.74 24.69
N ALA A 236 10.26 -8.88 24.08
CA ALA A 236 11.16 -10.03 24.04
C ALA A 236 12.49 -9.73 23.33
N LEU A 237 12.49 -8.94 22.24
CA LEU A 237 13.76 -8.52 21.62
C LEU A 237 14.62 -7.67 22.57
N VAL A 238 13.99 -6.71 23.27
CA VAL A 238 14.70 -5.85 24.23
C VAL A 238 15.20 -6.66 25.44
N ASP A 239 14.39 -7.58 25.96
CA ASP A 239 14.79 -8.51 27.02
C ASP A 239 15.94 -9.42 26.57
N GLY A 240 16.01 -9.72 25.27
CA GLY A 240 17.11 -10.41 24.59
C GLY A 240 18.37 -9.57 24.37
N GLY A 241 18.36 -8.29 24.75
CA GLY A 241 19.50 -7.38 24.63
C GLY A 241 19.44 -6.43 23.43
N LEU A 242 18.37 -6.41 22.64
CA LEU A 242 18.21 -5.41 21.58
C LEU A 242 18.13 -4.00 22.19
N GLU A 243 18.91 -3.07 21.67
CA GLU A 243 18.81 -1.67 22.09
C GLU A 243 17.42 -1.10 21.77
N ASP A 244 16.72 -0.55 22.78
CA ASP A 244 15.36 -0.02 22.62
C ASP A 244 15.28 1.12 21.58
N SER A 245 16.35 1.92 21.49
CA SER A 245 16.50 3.01 20.50
C SER A 245 16.46 2.51 19.05
N LYS A 246 16.72 1.23 18.77
CA LYS A 246 16.69 0.68 17.42
C LYS A 246 15.29 0.46 16.91
N ILE A 247 14.30 0.32 17.78
CA ILE A 247 12.92 0.16 17.34
C ILE A 247 12.38 1.54 16.93
N THR A 248 12.07 1.70 15.65
CA THR A 248 11.52 2.96 15.13
C THR A 248 10.00 3.00 15.22
N ARG A 249 9.33 1.88 14.89
CA ARG A 249 7.87 1.79 14.92
C ARG A 249 7.38 0.37 15.17
N VAL A 250 6.18 0.28 15.73
CA VAL A 250 5.42 -0.96 15.90
C VAL A 250 4.07 -0.78 15.21
N VAL A 251 3.67 -1.74 14.38
CA VAL A 251 2.45 -1.66 13.56
C VAL A 251 1.62 -2.93 13.75
N GLY A 252 0.31 -2.77 13.94
CA GLY A 252 -0.66 -3.87 13.86
C GLY A 252 -1.42 -3.79 12.54
N LEU A 253 -1.37 -4.85 11.72
CA LEU A 253 -2.05 -4.89 10.42
C LEU A 253 -3.27 -5.82 10.38
N SER A 254 -3.62 -6.47 11.49
CA SER A 254 -4.73 -7.42 11.54
C SER A 254 -4.62 -8.44 10.38
N SER A 255 -5.72 -8.73 9.70
CA SER A 255 -5.81 -9.56 8.50
C SER A 255 -5.77 -8.77 7.18
N SER A 256 -5.35 -7.51 7.19
CA SER A 256 -5.36 -6.66 5.98
C SER A 256 -4.34 -7.13 4.93
N VAL A 257 -3.25 -7.78 5.36
CA VAL A 257 -2.17 -8.28 4.49
C VAL A 257 -1.92 -9.76 4.78
N LEU A 258 -2.68 -10.62 4.10
CA LEU A 258 -2.52 -12.08 4.17
C LEU A 258 -1.28 -12.52 3.39
N PHE A 259 -0.56 -13.48 3.96
CA PHE A 259 0.58 -14.13 3.32
C PHE A 259 0.08 -15.14 2.28
N ASP A 260 -0.83 -16.02 2.70
CA ASP A 260 -1.58 -16.91 1.84
C ASP A 260 -2.96 -16.30 1.56
N LYS A 261 -3.13 -15.79 0.34
CA LYS A 261 -4.39 -15.20 -0.12
C LYS A 261 -5.40 -16.26 -0.55
N ALA A 262 -4.96 -17.47 -0.88
CA ALA A 262 -5.81 -18.56 -1.33
C ALA A 262 -6.49 -19.25 -0.15
N ASP A 263 -5.77 -19.39 0.97
CA ASP A 263 -6.31 -19.83 2.24
C ASP A 263 -6.14 -18.75 3.33
N PRO A 264 -7.14 -17.89 3.52
CA PRO A 264 -7.12 -16.85 4.55
C PRO A 264 -7.03 -17.37 5.99
N GLN A 265 -7.45 -18.62 6.25
CA GLN A 265 -7.40 -19.22 7.60
C GLN A 265 -6.07 -19.95 7.86
N ASN A 266 -5.19 -20.01 6.86
CA ASN A 266 -3.89 -20.64 7.00
C ASN A 266 -3.10 -20.01 8.18
N PRO A 267 -2.61 -20.81 9.14
CA PRO A 267 -1.77 -20.34 10.24
C PRO A 267 -0.61 -19.45 9.83
N ILE A 268 -0.06 -19.62 8.63
CA ILE A 268 1.04 -18.79 8.11
C ILE A 268 0.68 -17.28 8.05
N ASN A 269 -0.61 -16.95 8.00
CA ASN A 269 -1.10 -15.58 8.03
C ASN A 269 -0.86 -14.91 9.40
N ARG A 270 -0.80 -15.69 10.49
CA ARG A 270 -0.38 -15.23 11.81
C ARG A 270 1.14 -15.20 11.85
N ARG A 271 1.70 -14.00 11.74
CA ARG A 271 3.15 -13.80 11.65
C ARG A 271 3.58 -12.50 12.28
N ILE A 272 4.83 -12.47 12.73
CA ILE A 272 5.52 -11.24 13.11
C ILE A 272 6.57 -10.95 12.04
N SER A 273 6.55 -9.74 11.50
CA SER A 273 7.56 -9.27 10.56
C SER A 273 8.46 -8.25 11.25
N ILE A 274 9.76 -8.50 11.19
CA ILE A 274 10.82 -7.63 11.66
C ILE A 274 11.56 -7.15 10.43
N VAL A 275 11.55 -5.84 10.17
CA VAL A 275 12.26 -5.25 9.03
C VAL A 275 13.43 -4.44 9.55
N VAL A 276 14.64 -4.88 9.23
CA VAL A 276 15.87 -4.11 9.43
C VAL A 276 15.97 -3.13 8.26
N MET A 277 15.71 -1.86 8.53
CA MET A 277 15.44 -0.86 7.51
C MET A 277 16.72 -0.36 6.84
N THR A 278 16.64 -0.05 5.55
CA THR A 278 17.62 0.82 4.90
C THR A 278 17.51 2.24 5.47
N GLN A 279 18.55 3.06 5.33
CA GLN A 279 18.49 4.45 5.78
C GLN A 279 17.35 5.23 5.10
N ALA A 280 17.05 4.89 3.83
CA ALA A 280 15.95 5.52 3.08
C ALA A 280 14.60 5.18 3.69
N ALA A 281 14.39 3.89 4.03
CA ALA A 281 13.16 3.43 4.65
C ALA A 281 12.99 3.97 6.08
N GLU A 282 14.09 4.05 6.84
CA GLU A 282 14.10 4.68 8.16
C GLU A 282 13.71 6.16 8.08
N ALA A 283 14.35 6.92 7.18
CA ALA A 283 14.03 8.34 6.99
C ALA A 283 12.56 8.54 6.57
N ALA A 284 12.04 7.68 5.69
CA ALA A 284 10.63 7.72 5.29
C ALA A 284 9.69 7.38 6.47
N ALA A 285 10.04 6.40 7.31
CA ALA A 285 9.26 6.03 8.48
C ALA A 285 9.23 7.17 9.52
N LEU A 286 10.35 7.87 9.71
CA LEU A 286 10.46 9.02 10.60
C LEU A 286 9.75 10.26 10.04
N ALA A 287 9.82 10.50 8.73
CA ALA A 287 9.16 11.64 8.08
C ALA A 287 7.62 11.49 8.01
N GLY A 288 7.10 10.26 8.05
CA GLY A 288 5.67 9.99 8.17
C GLY A 288 5.08 10.38 9.53
N ALA A 289 5.91 10.44 10.58
CA ALA A 289 5.59 11.17 11.79
C ALA A 289 5.86 12.66 11.49
N GLY A 290 4.79 13.45 11.29
CA GLY A 290 4.92 14.88 10.96
C GLY A 290 5.85 15.64 11.92
N PRO A 291 6.29 16.86 11.56
CA PRO A 291 7.22 17.63 12.37
C PRO A 291 6.77 17.63 13.83
N GLN A 292 7.69 17.31 14.75
CA GLN A 292 7.44 17.36 16.19
C GLN A 292 6.77 18.69 16.47
N VAL A 293 5.50 18.64 16.86
CA VAL A 293 4.80 19.82 17.35
C VAL A 293 5.53 20.18 18.63
N GLY A 294 6.52 21.08 18.51
CA GLY A 294 7.13 21.70 19.67
C GLY A 294 5.99 22.29 20.46
N LEU A 295 5.76 21.76 21.67
CA LEU A 295 4.87 22.38 22.64
C LEU A 295 5.29 23.84 22.70
N SER A 296 4.49 24.70 22.08
CA SER A 296 4.74 26.13 22.13
C SER A 296 4.77 26.49 23.61
N ALA A 297 5.84 27.17 24.04
CA ALA A 297 5.95 27.65 25.40
C ALA A 297 4.62 28.31 25.79
N PRO A 298 4.10 28.09 27.02
CA PRO A 298 2.81 28.62 27.41
C PRO A 298 2.83 30.12 27.15
N ALA A 299 2.02 30.56 26.18
CA ALA A 299 1.84 31.97 25.91
C ALA A 299 1.32 32.58 27.21
N ALA A 300 2.04 33.56 27.75
CA ALA A 300 1.59 34.28 28.93
C ALA A 300 0.19 34.84 28.61
N ASP A 301 -0.78 34.42 29.40
CA ASP A 301 -2.17 34.80 29.27
C ASP A 301 -2.27 36.34 29.39
N PRO A 302 -2.72 37.08 28.35
CA PRO A 302 -2.75 38.54 28.38
C PRO A 302 -3.71 39.08 29.46
N ASP A 303 -4.58 38.24 30.01
CA ASP A 303 -5.52 38.62 31.07
C ASP A 303 -4.88 38.81 32.46
N VAL A 304 -3.60 38.45 32.64
CA VAL A 304 -2.91 38.66 33.94
C VAL A 304 -2.46 40.11 34.15
N GLN A 305 -2.49 40.97 33.13
CA GLN A 305 -2.04 42.37 33.25
C GLN A 305 -3.16 43.40 33.54
N ALA A 306 -4.43 43.01 33.60
CA ALA A 306 -5.54 43.97 33.75
C ALA A 306 -5.93 44.29 35.22
N ALA A 307 -5.29 43.70 36.22
CA ALA A 307 -5.71 43.85 37.63
C ALA A 307 -4.62 44.45 38.54
N GLN A 308 -4.01 45.58 38.13
CA GLN A 308 -3.32 46.48 39.06
C GLN A 308 -3.67 47.93 38.76
N GLY A 309 -4.90 48.32 39.11
CA GLY A 309 -5.27 49.73 39.25
C GLY A 309 -4.68 50.31 40.54
N PRO A 310 -4.26 51.58 40.56
CA PRO A 310 -3.61 52.17 41.73
C PRO A 310 -4.61 52.39 42.86
N ALA A 311 -4.28 51.90 44.05
CA ALA A 311 -4.97 52.25 45.27
C ALA A 311 -4.82 53.76 45.54
N ARG A 312 -5.95 54.43 45.74
CA ARG A 312 -6.05 55.74 46.39
C ARG A 312 -6.83 55.58 47.69
#